data_AF-A0A958P5R4-F1
#
_entry.id   AF-A0A958P5R4-F1
#
_cell.length_a   1.000
_cell.length_b   1.000
_cell.length_c   1.000
_cell.angle_alpha   90.00
_cell.angle_beta   90.00
_cell.angle_gamma   90.00
#
_symmetry.space_group_name_H-M   'P 1'
#
loop_
_entity.id
_entity.type
_entity.pdbx_description
1 polymer ?
#
loop_
_entity_poly.entity_id
_entity_poly.type
_entity_poly.pdbx_seq_one_letter_code
_entity_poly.pdbx_strand_id
1 'polypeptide(L)'
;MKKYTLLILLTILQVGSAIACEVCQNNQPEILKGVTHGTGPESRFDNIIIAVAIIIVLFTLYYSLKYLIKPNENNPKHIKNLILSTNDGIE
;
A
#
# COMPACT_ATOMS: atom_id res chain seq x y z
N MET A 1 5.76 26.22 13.42
CA MET A 1 4.43 26.07 12.81
C MET A 1 4.48 26.29 11.29
N LYS A 2 5.03 27.42 10.81
CA LYS A 2 5.19 27.72 9.36
C LYS A 2 5.79 26.59 8.50
N LYS A 3 6.78 25.84 9.02
CA LYS A 3 7.38 24.69 8.31
C LYS A 3 6.40 23.55 8.03
N TYR A 4 5.50 23.26 8.96
CA TYR A 4 4.48 22.23 8.79
C TYR A 4 3.32 22.75 7.93
N THR A 5 3.00 24.05 8.04
CA THR A 5 2.00 24.69 7.18
C THR A 5 2.43 24.66 5.70
N LEU A 6 3.72 24.92 5.41
CA LEU A 6 4.28 24.82 4.07
C LEU A 6 4.26 23.37 3.55
N LEU A 7 4.58 22.41 4.42
CA LEU A 7 4.57 20.98 4.08
C LEU A 7 3.16 20.49 3.74
N ILE A 8 2.16 20.91 4.54
CA ILE A 8 0.74 20.61 4.31
C ILE A 8 0.23 21.26 3.03
N LEU A 9 0.63 22.50 2.76
CA LEU A 9 0.25 23.19 1.52
C LEU A 9 0.84 22.46 0.30
N LEU A 10 2.10 22.05 0.37
CA LEU A 10 2.78 21.32 -0.70
C LEU A 10 2.15 19.95 -0.98
N THR A 11 1.70 19.23 0.05
CA THR A 11 0.99 17.95 -0.13
C THR A 11 -0.41 18.15 -0.74
N ILE A 12 -1.13 19.21 -0.38
CA ILE A 12 -2.45 19.51 -0.96
C ILE A 12 -2.35 19.86 -2.45
N LEU A 13 -1.29 20.56 -2.86
CA LEU A 13 -1.02 20.91 -4.27
C LEU A 13 -0.78 19.68 -5.16
N GLN A 14 -0.35 18.54 -4.59
CA GLN A 14 -0.13 17.28 -5.32
C GLN A 14 -1.44 16.51 -5.60
N VAL A 15 -2.57 16.87 -4.97
CA VAL A 15 -3.83 16.12 -5.09
C VAL A 15 -4.60 16.49 -6.37
N GLY A 16 -4.28 17.64 -6.99
CA GLY A 16 -4.95 18.12 -8.20
C GLY A 16 -4.72 17.28 -9.47
N SER A 17 -3.73 16.38 -9.46
CA SER A 17 -3.45 15.43 -10.56
C SER A 17 -4.25 14.13 -10.47
N ALA A 18 -5.15 13.99 -9.49
CA ALA A 18 -5.96 12.80 -9.27
C ALA A 18 -7.14 12.64 -10.25
N ILE A 19 -7.37 13.60 -11.15
CA ILE A 19 -8.44 13.52 -12.15
C ILE A 19 -7.81 13.08 -13.47
N ALA A 20 -8.14 11.87 -13.92
CA ALA A 20 -7.71 11.36 -15.21
C ALA A 20 -8.25 12.26 -16.34
N CYS A 21 -7.41 12.55 -17.34
CA CYS A 21 -7.86 13.19 -18.57
C CYS A 21 -8.85 12.27 -19.31
N GLU A 22 -9.79 12.82 -20.10
CA GLU A 22 -10.80 12.02 -20.83
C GLU A 22 -10.17 10.90 -21.67
N VAL A 23 -9.05 11.19 -22.33
CA VAL A 23 -8.27 10.20 -23.10
C VAL A 23 -7.71 9.10 -22.19
N CYS A 24 -7.17 9.49 -21.03
CA CYS A 24 -6.61 8.60 -20.03
C CYS A 24 -7.70 7.64 -19.50
N GLN A 25 -8.89 8.16 -19.23
CA GLN A 25 -10.03 7.39 -18.73
C GLN A 25 -10.61 6.43 -19.77
N ASN A 26 -10.60 6.80 -21.05
CA ASN A 26 -11.07 5.93 -22.14
C ASN A 26 -10.13 4.74 -22.39
N ASN A 27 -8.83 4.92 -22.17
CA ASN A 27 -7.81 3.88 -22.30
C ASN A 27 -7.65 2.99 -21.05
N GLN A 28 -8.35 3.31 -19.95
CA GLN A 28 -8.36 2.47 -18.76
C GLN A 28 -9.33 1.28 -18.92
N PRO A 29 -9.01 0.11 -18.34
CA PRO A 29 -9.92 -1.02 -18.33
C PRO A 29 -11.21 -0.66 -17.59
N GLU A 30 -12.34 -1.21 -18.05
CA GLU A 30 -13.71 -0.79 -17.67
C GLU A 30 -13.93 -0.74 -16.15
N ILE A 31 -13.38 -1.72 -15.43
CA ILE A 31 -13.46 -1.82 -13.96
C ILE A 31 -12.59 -0.80 -13.19
N LEU A 32 -11.61 -0.18 -13.82
CA LEU A 32 -10.65 0.75 -13.18
C LEU A 32 -10.77 2.19 -13.70
N LYS A 33 -11.72 2.47 -14.59
CA LYS A 33 -11.96 3.82 -15.14
C LYS A 33 -12.27 4.81 -14.03
N GLY A 34 -11.47 5.86 -13.92
CA GLY A 34 -11.64 6.92 -12.91
C GLY A 34 -11.10 6.56 -11.52
N VAL A 35 -10.56 5.34 -11.33
CA VAL A 35 -9.87 4.92 -10.10
C VAL A 35 -8.36 5.01 -10.28
N THR A 36 -7.87 4.55 -11.44
CA THR A 36 -6.44 4.57 -11.76
C THR A 36 -6.03 5.89 -12.41
N HIS A 37 -4.83 6.38 -12.12
CA HIS A 37 -4.22 7.51 -12.83
C HIS A 37 -3.19 7.00 -13.86
N GLY A 38 -2.99 7.76 -14.94
CA GLY A 38 -2.03 7.41 -15.99
C GLY A 38 -2.56 6.47 -17.06
N THR A 39 -1.69 6.08 -17.99
CA THR A 39 -2.01 5.14 -19.06
C THR A 39 -2.22 3.74 -18.48
N GLY A 40 -3.29 3.07 -18.92
CA GLY A 40 -3.50 1.66 -18.63
C GLY A 40 -2.46 0.78 -19.36
N PRO A 41 -2.41 -0.52 -19.03
CA PRO A 41 -1.55 -1.46 -19.75
C PRO A 41 -1.85 -1.43 -21.26
N GLU A 42 -0.81 -1.19 -22.06
CA GLU A 42 -0.94 -1.03 -23.52
C GLU A 42 -0.95 -2.39 -24.23
N SER A 43 -0.33 -3.40 -23.62
CA SER A 43 -0.22 -4.74 -24.18
C SER A 43 -0.85 -5.83 -23.31
N ARG A 44 -1.15 -6.99 -23.93
CA ARG A 44 -1.56 -8.20 -23.18
C ARG A 44 -0.49 -8.66 -22.20
N PHE A 45 0.78 -8.42 -22.52
CA PHE A 45 1.90 -8.83 -21.68
C PHE A 45 1.99 -7.96 -20.42
N ASP A 46 1.69 -6.66 -20.53
CA ASP A 46 1.63 -5.72 -19.40
C ASP A 46 0.58 -6.20 -18.38
N ASN A 47 -0.57 -6.66 -18.86
CA ASN A 47 -1.63 -7.22 -18.01
C ASN A 47 -1.17 -8.48 -17.25
N ILE A 48 -0.36 -9.34 -17.87
CA ILE A 48 0.21 -10.53 -17.23
C ILE A 48 1.19 -10.12 -16.12
N ILE A 49 2.07 -9.15 -16.40
CA ILE A 49 3.03 -8.64 -15.43
C ILE A 49 2.30 -8.06 -14.21
N ILE A 50 1.27 -7.23 -14.45
CA ILE A 50 0.45 -6.65 -13.38
C ILE A 50 -0.23 -7.74 -12.55
N ALA A 51 -0.80 -8.76 -13.19
CA ALA A 51 -1.44 -9.87 -12.48
C ALA A 51 -0.45 -10.64 -11.59
N VAL A 52 0.75 -10.92 -12.08
CA VAL A 52 1.81 -11.58 -11.29
C VAL A 52 2.27 -10.68 -10.14
N ALA A 53 2.45 -9.38 -10.38
CA ALA A 53 2.82 -8.44 -9.33
C ALA A 53 1.78 -8.39 -8.20
N ILE A 54 0.48 -8.37 -8.54
CA ILE A 54 -0.62 -8.43 -7.56
C ILE A 54 -0.50 -9.69 -6.69
N ILE A 55 -0.28 -10.86 -7.30
CA ILE A 55 -0.12 -12.13 -6.57
C ILE A 55 1.06 -12.05 -5.59
N ILE A 56 2.21 -11.54 -6.04
CA ILE A 56 3.40 -11.39 -5.19
C ILE A 56 3.11 -10.45 -4.02
N VAL A 57 2.49 -9.29 -4.26
CA VAL A 57 2.15 -8.32 -3.21
C VAL A 57 1.16 -8.90 -2.20
N LEU A 58 0.14 -9.63 -2.64
CA LEU A 58 -0.80 -10.28 -1.73
C LEU A 58 -0.11 -11.35 -0.89
N PHE A 59 0.82 -12.11 -1.47
CA PHE A 59 1.61 -13.10 -0.75
C PHE A 59 2.51 -12.43 0.29
N THR A 60 3.27 -11.40 -0.09
CA THR A 60 4.15 -10.68 0.85
C THR A 60 3.35 -10.00 1.96
N LEU A 61 2.21 -9.39 1.64
CA LEU A 61 1.31 -8.81 2.63
C LEU A 61 0.77 -9.87 3.60
N TYR A 62 0.32 -11.02 3.09
CA TYR A 62 -0.16 -12.12 3.91
C TYR A 62 0.91 -12.58 4.90
N TYR A 63 2.14 -12.82 4.44
CA TYR A 63 3.22 -13.25 5.32
C TYR A 63 3.68 -12.16 6.28
N SER A 64 3.70 -10.90 5.84
CA SER A 64 3.98 -9.75 6.70
C SER A 64 3.00 -9.71 7.87
N LEU A 65 1.69 -9.80 7.58
CA LEU A 65 0.65 -9.87 8.61
C LEU A 65 0.77 -11.12 9.48
N LYS A 66 0.98 -12.30 8.87
CA LYS A 66 1.12 -13.58 9.59
C LYS A 66 2.23 -13.51 10.64
N TYR A 67 3.39 -12.98 10.27
CA TYR A 67 4.54 -12.91 11.18
C TYR A 67 4.46 -11.75 12.17
N LEU A 68 3.67 -10.72 11.87
CA LEU A 68 3.40 -9.63 12.81
C LEU A 68 2.39 -10.04 13.88
N ILE A 69 1.33 -10.76 13.51
CA ILE A 69 0.27 -11.22 14.41
C ILE A 69 0.73 -12.41 15.25
N LYS A 70 1.34 -13.42 14.61
CA LYS A 70 1.83 -14.62 15.28
C LYS A 70 3.29 -14.86 14.89
N PRO A 71 4.23 -14.17 15.54
CA PRO A 71 5.64 -14.46 15.35
C PRO A 71 5.88 -15.91 15.78
N ASN A 72 6.44 -16.73 14.90
CA ASN A 72 6.82 -18.12 15.19
C ASN A 72 8.10 -18.20 16.04
N GLU A 73 8.18 -17.35 17.07
CA GLU A 73 9.30 -17.19 17.98
C GLU A 73 8.86 -17.69 19.36
N ASN A 74 9.47 -18.78 19.81
CA ASN A 74 9.09 -19.45 21.05
C ASN A 74 9.82 -18.89 22.28
N ASN A 75 10.81 -18.01 22.08
CA ASN A 75 11.53 -17.39 23.19
C ASN A 75 10.79 -16.11 23.66
N PRO A 76 10.19 -16.11 24.86
CA PRO A 76 9.44 -14.96 25.37
C PRO A 76 10.32 -13.71 25.62
N LYS A 77 11.65 -13.86 25.74
CA LYS A 77 12.60 -12.75 25.92
C LYS A 77 13.14 -12.18 24.60
N HIS A 78 12.67 -12.68 23.46
CA HIS A 78 13.14 -12.20 22.17
C HIS A 78 12.57 -10.81 21.85
N ILE A 79 13.35 -9.94 21.19
CA ILE A 79 12.97 -8.55 20.87
C ILE A 79 11.64 -8.44 20.09
N LYS A 80 11.29 -9.50 19.35
CA LYS A 80 10.03 -9.60 18.58
C LYS A 80 8.77 -9.79 19.46
N ASN A 81 8.92 -10.26 20.70
CA ASN A 81 7.83 -10.51 21.64
C ASN A 81 7.62 -9.36 22.66
N LEU A 82 8.54 -8.39 22.72
CA LEU A 82 8.48 -7.26 23.66
C LEU A 82 7.23 -6.39 23.51
N ILE A 83 6.73 -6.24 22.27
CA ILE A 83 5.56 -5.40 21.95
C ILE A 83 4.25 -6.09 22.36
N LEU A 84 4.25 -7.43 22.40
CA LEU A 84 3.09 -8.24 22.77
C LEU A 84 2.96 -8.38 24.29
N SER A 85 4.08 -8.42 25.02
CA SER A 85 4.13 -8.55 26.49
C SER A 85 3.79 -7.27 27.27
N THR A 86 3.59 -6.13 26.61
CA THR A 86 3.32 -4.85 27.29
C THR A 86 1.89 -4.74 27.87
N ASN A 87 0.98 -5.66 27.52
CA ASN A 87 -0.42 -5.64 28.01
C ASN A 87 -0.75 -6.65 29.11
N ASP A 88 0.21 -7.46 29.56
CA ASP A 88 0.02 -8.36 30.69
C ASP A 88 0.50 -7.64 31.95
N GLY A 89 -0.43 -6.90 32.57
CA GLY A 89 -0.15 -6.00 33.68
C GLY A 89 0.58 -6.64 34.87
N ILE A 90 1.54 -5.88 35.40
CA ILE A 90 2.09 -5.97 36.77
C ILE A 90 2.56 -4.52 37.06
N GLU A 91 1.90 -3.74 37.93
CA GLU A 91 2.16 -3.66 39.39
C GLU A 91 3.62 -3.85 39.83
#